data_AF-A0AAW3H5U8-F1
#
_entry.id   AF-A0AAW3H5U8-F1
#
_cell.length_a   1.000
_cell.length_b   1.000
_cell.length_c   1.000
_cell.angle_alpha   90.00
_cell.angle_beta   90.00
_cell.angle_gamma   90.00
#
_symmetry.space_group_name_H-M   'P 1'
#
loop_
_entity.id
_entity.type
_entity.pdbx_description
1 polymer ?
#
loop_
_entity_poly.entity_id
_entity_poly.type
_entity_poly.pdbx_seq_one_letter_code
_entity_poly.pdbx_strand_id
1 'polypeptide(L)'
;MKIKLIHRQILDEREEQLVNKAGMETFSFLLFSSLALYVGSVVMNAGAINYQPFLILIAIACLYFFCRAQYLGANYYNSFSLTIWGVLATTAFLTLLIACQNFQLNHAIYHNSVFHPMFLLVILVTFCIHLPLILVANIFLEAISKSQKKRFERYLNQLEEE
;
A
#
# COMPACT_ATOMS: atom_id res chain seq x y z
N MET A 1 3.84 -38.06 -12.69
CA MET A 1 3.55 -37.22 -11.50
C MET A 1 4.53 -36.04 -11.35
N LYS A 2 5.86 -36.24 -11.41
CA LYS A 2 6.87 -35.15 -11.32
C LYS A 2 6.71 -34.02 -12.36
N ILE A 3 6.41 -34.34 -13.62
CA ILE A 3 6.27 -33.33 -14.70
C ILE A 3 5.08 -32.39 -14.48
N LYS A 4 3.95 -32.92 -13.96
CA LYS A 4 2.77 -32.09 -13.62
C LYS A 4 3.06 -31.13 -12.46
N LEU A 5 3.85 -31.56 -11.46
CA LEU A 5 4.26 -30.71 -10.34
C LEU A 5 5.19 -29.56 -10.80
N ILE A 6 6.16 -29.86 -11.66
CA ILE A 6 7.06 -28.85 -12.24
C ILE A 6 6.27 -27.83 -13.07
N HIS A 7 5.32 -28.29 -13.89
CA HIS A 7 4.48 -27.37 -14.68
C HIS A 7 3.64 -26.43 -13.81
N ARG A 8 3.08 -26.94 -12.71
CA ARG A 8 2.31 -26.14 -11.74
C ARG A 8 3.18 -25.10 -11.02
N GLN A 9 4.39 -25.49 -10.61
CA GLN A 9 5.37 -24.56 -10.02
C GLN A 9 5.77 -23.42 -10.98
N ILE A 10 5.99 -23.74 -12.26
CA ILE A 10 6.34 -22.73 -13.28
C ILE A 10 5.19 -21.74 -13.50
N LEU A 11 3.94 -22.20 -13.42
CA LEU A 11 2.75 -21.33 -13.50
C LEU A 11 2.69 -20.38 -12.29
N ASP A 12 2.84 -20.91 -11.08
CA ASP A 12 2.82 -20.11 -9.84
C ASP A 12 3.93 -19.03 -9.83
N GLU A 13 5.16 -19.37 -10.27
CA GLU A 13 6.26 -18.40 -10.38
C GLU A 13 5.97 -17.29 -11.39
N ARG A 14 5.32 -17.61 -12.52
CA ARG A 14 4.95 -16.59 -13.52
C ARG A 14 3.85 -15.67 -13.01
N GLU A 15 2.88 -16.21 -12.28
CA GLU A 15 1.85 -15.37 -11.64
C GLU A 15 2.48 -14.40 -10.64
N GLU A 16 3.39 -14.87 -9.79
CA GLU A 16 4.10 -14.02 -8.83
C GLU A 16 4.91 -12.92 -9.53
N GLN A 17 5.60 -13.25 -10.62
CA GLN A 17 6.34 -12.25 -11.42
C GLN A 17 5.41 -11.20 -12.05
N LEU A 18 4.24 -11.59 -12.55
CA LEU A 18 3.29 -10.65 -13.13
C LEU A 18 2.67 -9.75 -12.06
N VAL A 19 2.35 -10.30 -10.89
CA VAL A 19 1.86 -9.52 -9.75
C VAL A 19 2.93 -8.55 -9.27
N ASN A 20 4.20 -8.98 -9.16
CA ASN A 20 5.30 -8.11 -8.78
C ASN A 20 5.52 -7.00 -9.80
N LYS A 21 5.38 -7.28 -11.11
CA LYS A 21 5.41 -6.26 -12.16
C LYS A 21 4.29 -5.24 -12.00
N ALA A 22 3.05 -5.68 -11.80
CA ALA A 22 1.92 -4.79 -11.55
C ALA A 22 2.14 -3.94 -10.28
N GLY A 23 2.71 -4.54 -9.24
CA GLY A 23 3.08 -3.88 -7.99
C GLY A 23 4.14 -2.81 -8.19
N MET A 24 5.20 -3.11 -8.95
CA MET A 24 6.26 -2.15 -9.27
C MET A 24 5.78 -0.97 -10.10
N GLU A 25 4.90 -1.21 -11.09
CA GLU A 25 4.28 -0.15 -11.89
C GLU A 25 3.38 0.74 -11.01
N THR A 26 2.58 0.13 -10.13
CA THR A 26 1.72 0.85 -9.17
C THR A 26 2.54 1.67 -8.17
N PHE A 27 3.61 1.10 -7.64
CA PHE A 27 4.50 1.79 -6.70
C PHE A 27 5.19 2.99 -7.36
N SER A 28 5.67 2.81 -8.59
CA SER A 28 6.26 3.91 -9.38
C SER A 28 5.23 5.02 -9.63
N PHE A 29 4.01 4.67 -10.02
CA PHE A 29 2.91 5.62 -10.17
C PHE A 29 2.65 6.40 -8.87
N LEU A 30 2.53 5.69 -7.74
CA LEU A 30 2.31 6.30 -6.44
C LEU A 30 3.44 7.26 -6.05
N LEU A 31 4.70 6.89 -6.28
CA LEU A 31 5.86 7.75 -6.01
C LEU A 31 5.85 9.03 -6.86
N PHE A 32 5.71 8.90 -8.18
CA PHE A 32 5.71 10.05 -9.08
C PHE A 32 4.53 11.00 -8.80
N SER A 33 3.34 10.46 -8.58
CA SER A 33 2.17 11.26 -8.24
C SER A 33 2.29 11.91 -6.87
N SER A 34 2.88 11.23 -5.88
CA SER A 34 3.13 11.83 -4.55
C SER A 34 4.11 13.00 -4.64
N LEU A 35 5.18 12.84 -5.44
CA LEU A 35 6.13 13.92 -5.71
C LEU A 35 5.45 15.10 -6.43
N ALA A 36 4.59 14.82 -7.41
CA ALA A 36 3.85 15.86 -8.12
C ALA A 36 2.89 16.62 -7.19
N LEU A 37 2.18 15.93 -6.29
CA LEU A 37 1.34 16.57 -5.26
C LEU A 37 2.16 17.45 -4.32
N TYR A 38 3.33 16.97 -3.89
CA TYR A 38 4.25 17.77 -3.07
C TYR A 38 4.73 19.03 -3.79
N VAL A 39 5.22 18.91 -5.03
CA VAL A 39 5.67 20.07 -5.82
C VAL A 39 4.53 21.04 -6.06
N GLY A 40 3.34 20.55 -6.42
CA GLY A 40 2.13 21.37 -6.57
C GLY A 40 1.80 22.14 -5.30
N SER A 41 1.88 21.49 -4.13
CA SER A 41 1.66 22.12 -2.83
C SER A 41 2.66 23.26 -2.53
N VAL A 42 3.92 23.11 -2.95
CA VAL A 42 4.96 24.13 -2.79
C VAL A 42 4.74 25.29 -3.77
N VAL A 43 4.46 25.00 -5.05
CA VAL A 43 4.29 26.00 -6.12
C VAL A 43 3.04 26.85 -5.91
N MET A 44 1.94 26.27 -5.43
CA MET A 44 0.68 27.00 -5.22
C MET A 44 0.71 27.95 -4.01
N ASN A 45 1.88 28.20 -3.43
CA ASN A 45 2.10 29.08 -2.27
C ASN A 45 1.25 28.70 -1.03
N ALA A 46 0.68 27.49 -1.03
CA ALA A 46 -0.02 26.95 0.12
C ALA A 46 0.99 26.54 1.20
N GLY A 47 2.21 26.13 0.83
CA GLY A 47 3.29 25.72 1.73
C GLY A 47 2.92 24.56 2.68
N ALA A 48 1.67 24.11 2.63
CA ALA A 48 0.99 23.27 3.58
C ALA A 48 0.71 21.93 2.93
N ILE A 49 1.37 20.90 3.45
CA ILE A 49 1.19 19.52 3.05
C ILE A 49 -0.10 19.04 3.71
N ASN A 50 -1.17 18.95 2.93
CA ASN A 50 -2.39 18.27 3.36
C ASN A 50 -2.26 16.78 3.05
N TYR A 51 -2.53 15.91 4.03
CA TYR A 51 -2.44 14.46 3.84
C TYR A 51 -3.63 13.89 3.04
N GLN A 52 -4.77 14.59 2.98
CA GLN A 52 -5.99 14.09 2.34
C GLN A 52 -5.81 13.75 0.85
N PRO A 53 -5.15 14.58 0.01
CA PRO A 53 -4.85 14.23 -1.38
C PRO A 53 -4.00 12.97 -1.52
N PHE A 54 -3.06 12.73 -0.59
CA PHE A 54 -2.23 11.52 -0.60
C PHE A 54 -3.03 10.27 -0.26
N LEU A 55 -4.02 10.36 0.64
CA LEU A 55 -4.95 9.26 0.91
C LEU A 55 -5.79 8.90 -0.32
N ILE A 56 -6.30 9.92 -1.04
CA ILE A 56 -7.03 9.72 -2.29
C ILE A 56 -6.11 9.07 -3.34
N LEU A 57 -4.86 9.52 -3.44
CA LEU A 57 -3.88 8.94 -4.34
C LEU A 57 -3.59 7.46 -4.03
N ILE A 58 -3.48 7.09 -2.76
CA ILE A 58 -3.33 5.68 -2.34
C ILE A 58 -4.53 4.86 -2.82
N ALA A 59 -5.76 5.36 -2.65
CA ALA A 59 -6.96 4.67 -3.13
C ALA A 59 -6.97 4.49 -4.66
N ILE A 60 -6.57 5.53 -5.41
CA ILE A 60 -6.43 5.47 -6.87
C ILE A 60 -5.35 4.44 -7.28
N ALA A 61 -4.21 4.43 -6.58
CA ALA A 61 -3.15 3.46 -6.85
C ALA A 61 -3.60 2.02 -6.58
N CYS A 62 -4.39 1.78 -5.53
CA CYS A 62 -5.00 0.46 -5.29
C CYS A 62 -5.92 0.03 -6.44
N LEU A 63 -6.78 0.93 -6.93
CA LEU A 63 -7.64 0.65 -8.09
C LEU A 63 -6.82 0.38 -9.36
N TYR A 64 -5.77 1.17 -9.60
CA TYR A 64 -4.85 0.96 -10.70
C TYR A 64 -4.20 -0.42 -10.63
N PHE A 65 -3.73 -0.85 -9.46
CA PHE A 65 -3.17 -2.18 -9.26
C PHE A 65 -4.16 -3.29 -9.63
N PHE A 66 -5.43 -3.19 -9.21
CA PHE A 66 -6.44 -4.19 -9.54
C PHE A 66 -6.69 -4.28 -11.04
N CYS A 67 -6.93 -3.15 -11.70
CA CYS A 67 -7.14 -3.11 -13.14
C CYS A 67 -5.90 -3.64 -13.89
N ARG A 68 -4.70 -3.30 -13.41
CA ARG A 68 -3.45 -3.68 -14.06
C ARG A 68 -3.14 -5.17 -13.89
N ALA A 69 -3.33 -5.71 -12.70
CA ALA A 69 -3.14 -7.13 -12.43
C ALA A 69 -4.15 -7.98 -13.23
N GLN A 70 -5.42 -7.56 -13.31
CA GLN A 70 -6.42 -8.17 -14.20
C GLN A 70 -5.99 -8.14 -15.67
N TYR A 71 -5.52 -6.98 -16.16
CA TYR A 71 -5.08 -6.85 -17.55
C TYR A 71 -3.90 -7.75 -17.90
N LEU A 72 -2.98 -7.96 -16.96
CA LEU A 72 -1.84 -8.85 -17.13
C LEU A 72 -2.20 -10.34 -17.02
N GLY A 73 -3.48 -10.67 -16.74
CA GLY A 73 -3.93 -12.04 -16.51
C GLY A 73 -3.37 -12.65 -15.22
N ALA A 74 -2.86 -11.81 -14.32
CA ALA A 74 -2.24 -12.25 -13.08
C ALA A 74 -3.29 -12.41 -12.00
N ASN A 75 -3.25 -13.52 -11.27
CA ASN A 75 -4.19 -13.77 -10.19
C ASN A 75 -3.70 -13.10 -8.89
N TYR A 76 -4.14 -11.87 -8.64
CA TYR A 76 -3.66 -11.03 -7.53
C TYR A 76 -4.32 -11.35 -6.18
N TYR A 77 -5.22 -12.34 -6.09
CA TYR A 77 -5.91 -12.67 -4.84
C TYR A 77 -4.94 -13.14 -3.74
N ASN A 78 -3.79 -13.72 -4.08
CA ASN A 78 -2.79 -14.16 -3.11
C ASN A 78 -1.92 -13.02 -2.53
N SER A 79 -1.99 -11.81 -3.13
CA SER A 79 -1.15 -10.66 -2.75
C SER A 79 -1.94 -9.49 -2.16
N PHE A 80 -3.18 -9.73 -1.74
CA PHE A 80 -4.07 -8.68 -1.22
C PHE A 80 -3.71 -8.21 0.19
N SER A 81 -2.89 -8.97 0.93
CA SER A 81 -2.38 -8.58 2.24
C SER A 81 -0.99 -7.97 2.13
N LEU A 82 -0.74 -6.89 2.88
CA LEU A 82 0.60 -6.38 3.10
C LEU A 82 1.40 -7.36 3.96
N THR A 83 2.67 -7.54 3.62
CA THR A 83 3.64 -8.17 4.52
C THR A 83 3.85 -7.29 5.75
N ILE A 84 4.45 -7.82 6.81
CA ILE A 84 4.80 -7.05 8.02
C ILE A 84 5.62 -5.80 7.64
N TRP A 85 6.56 -5.94 6.71
CA TRP A 85 7.34 -4.81 6.17
C TRP A 85 6.47 -3.81 5.40
N GLY A 86 5.49 -4.29 4.63
CA GLY A 86 4.51 -3.44 3.97
C GLY A 86 3.67 -2.64 4.98
N VAL A 87 3.17 -3.28 6.03
CA VAL A 87 2.42 -2.61 7.11
C VAL A 87 3.27 -1.53 7.79
N LEU A 88 4.53 -1.85 8.13
CA LEU A 88 5.46 -0.90 8.73
C LEU A 88 5.75 0.27 7.79
N ALA A 89 6.00 0.01 6.51
CA ALA A 89 6.27 1.04 5.51
C ALA A 89 5.06 1.96 5.29
N THR A 90 3.86 1.40 5.15
CA THR A 90 2.62 2.18 5.01
C THR A 90 2.34 3.02 6.25
N THR A 91 2.56 2.47 7.45
CA THR A 91 2.39 3.19 8.72
C THR A 91 3.40 4.32 8.85
N ALA A 92 4.67 4.07 8.53
CA ALA A 92 5.73 5.07 8.56
C ALA A 92 5.46 6.20 7.56
N PHE A 93 5.04 5.86 6.33
CA PHE A 93 4.70 6.84 5.30
C PHE A 93 3.51 7.72 5.72
N LEU A 94 2.43 7.12 6.25
CA LEU A 94 1.30 7.87 6.77
C LEU A 94 1.70 8.78 7.94
N THR A 95 2.51 8.26 8.86
CA THR A 95 3.03 9.02 10.01
C THR A 95 3.86 10.21 9.54
N LEU A 96 4.71 10.04 8.51
CA LEU A 96 5.50 11.11 7.93
C LEU A 96 4.61 12.23 7.37
N LEU A 97 3.56 11.89 6.61
CA LEU A 97 2.63 12.87 6.05
C LEU A 97 1.91 13.67 7.15
N ILE A 98 1.42 12.97 8.18
CA ILE A 98 0.75 13.61 9.33
C ILE A 98 1.75 14.49 10.11
N ALA A 99 2.97 14.01 10.31
CA ALA A 99 4.02 14.75 11.00
C ALA A 99 4.40 16.03 10.25
N CYS A 100 4.54 15.97 8.92
CA CYS A 100 4.79 17.14 8.08
C CYS A 100 3.69 18.21 8.24
N GLN A 101 2.42 17.80 8.17
CA GLN A 101 1.31 18.72 8.38
C GLN A 101 1.28 19.27 9.82
N ASN A 102 1.51 18.41 10.82
CA ASN A 102 1.53 18.80 12.22
C ASN A 102 2.65 19.80 12.52
N PHE A 103 3.83 19.62 11.93
CA PHE A 103 4.95 20.54 12.04
C PHE A 103 4.59 21.90 11.46
N GLN A 104 3.95 21.95 10.28
CA GLN A 104 3.54 23.20 9.66
C GLN A 104 2.54 23.97 10.53
N LEU A 105 1.53 23.28 11.08
CA LEU A 105 0.51 23.89 11.92
C LEU A 105 1.05 24.36 13.28
N ASN A 106 2.03 23.64 13.84
CA ASN A 106 2.53 23.86 15.21
C ASN A 106 4.00 24.27 15.27
N HIS A 107 4.57 24.80 14.18
CA HIS A 107 6.01 25.12 14.07
C HIS A 107 6.51 26.04 15.19
N ALA A 108 5.66 26.95 15.67
CA ALA A 108 5.95 27.84 16.80
C ALA A 108 6.16 27.08 18.12
N ILE A 109 5.40 26.03 18.39
CA ILE A 109 5.53 25.17 19.59
C ILE A 109 6.85 24.39 19.53
N TYR A 110 7.29 24.04 18.32
CA TYR A 110 8.52 23.28 18.08
C TYR A 110 9.77 24.15 17.89
N HIS A 111 9.67 25.46 18.10
CA HIS A 111 10.76 26.41 17.92
C HIS A 111 11.43 26.29 16.52
N ASN A 112 10.63 26.01 15.48
CA ASN A 112 11.11 25.74 14.12
C ASN A 112 12.18 24.63 14.00
N SER A 113 12.26 23.74 14.99
CA SER A 113 13.24 22.64 15.01
C SER A 113 12.58 21.29 14.83
N VAL A 114 13.02 20.56 13.80
CA VAL A 114 12.58 19.18 13.53
C VAL A 114 13.14 18.20 14.57
N PHE A 115 14.15 18.60 15.34
CA PHE A 115 14.70 17.79 16.45
C PHE A 115 14.12 18.17 17.81
N HIS A 116 13.04 18.97 17.84
CA HIS A 116 12.39 19.33 19.09
C HIS A 116 11.81 18.07 19.77
N PRO A 117 12.06 17.85 21.07
CA PRO A 117 11.67 16.61 21.74
C PRO A 117 10.15 16.35 21.70
N MET A 118 9.32 17.40 21.80
CA MET A 118 7.87 17.24 21.65
C MET A 118 7.47 16.81 20.24
N PHE A 119 8.16 17.29 19.19
CA PHE A 119 7.84 16.89 17.82
C PHE A 119 8.20 15.42 17.57
N LEU A 120 9.36 14.98 18.06
CA LEU A 120 9.77 13.57 18.00
C LEU A 120 8.80 12.65 18.77
N LEU A 121 8.31 13.10 19.93
CA LEU A 121 7.30 12.37 20.70
C LEU A 121 5.98 12.27 19.93
N VAL A 122 5.52 13.36 19.30
CA VAL A 122 4.32 13.36 18.47
C VAL A 122 4.43 12.38 17.31
N ILE A 123 5.59 12.31 16.62
CA ILE A 123 5.84 11.32 15.57
C ILE A 123 5.69 9.90 16.13
N LEU A 124 6.33 9.61 17.25
CA LEU A 124 6.31 8.29 17.87
C LEU A 124 4.90 7.88 18.31
N VAL A 125 4.18 8.77 18.99
CA VAL A 125 2.79 8.54 19.42
C VAL A 125 1.87 8.34 18.22
N THR A 126 2.02 9.15 17.17
CA THR A 126 1.23 9.03 15.94
C THR A 126 1.46 7.67 15.28
N PHE A 127 2.71 7.22 15.19
CA PHE A 127 3.04 5.89 14.67
C PHE A 127 2.38 4.79 15.49
N CYS A 128 2.49 4.83 16.81
CA CYS A 128 1.91 3.83 17.71
C CYS A 128 0.37 3.77 17.63
N ILE A 129 -0.31 4.89 17.35
CA ILE A 129 -1.76 4.93 17.17
C ILE A 129 -2.17 4.35 15.81
N HIS A 130 -1.45 4.66 14.73
CA HIS A 130 -1.83 4.25 13.38
C HIS A 130 -1.41 2.82 13.04
N LEU A 131 -0.36 2.29 13.67
CA LEU A 131 0.09 0.91 13.49
C LEU A 131 -1.04 -0.12 13.75
N PRO A 132 -1.76 -0.12 14.89
CA PRO A 132 -2.85 -1.07 15.12
C PRO A 132 -4.01 -0.87 14.14
N LEU A 133 -4.30 0.36 13.71
CA LEU A 133 -5.35 0.63 12.72
C LEU A 133 -5.01 0.00 11.36
N ILE A 134 -3.78 0.17 10.89
CA ILE A 134 -3.32 -0.42 9.63
C ILE A 134 -3.22 -1.94 9.75
N LEU A 135 -2.83 -2.48 10.90
CA LEU A 135 -2.87 -3.92 11.17
C LEU A 135 -4.29 -4.49 11.05
N VAL A 136 -5.28 -3.84 11.67
CA VAL A 136 -6.68 -4.25 11.57
C VAL A 136 -7.17 -4.20 10.13
N ALA A 137 -6.84 -3.13 9.39
CA ALA A 137 -7.15 -3.04 7.96
C ALA A 137 -6.48 -4.18 7.15
N ASN A 138 -5.23 -4.52 7.46
CA ASN A 138 -4.51 -5.61 6.80
C ASN A 138 -5.12 -6.98 7.08
N ILE A 139 -5.55 -7.24 8.32
CA ILE A 139 -6.26 -8.48 8.69
C ILE A 139 -7.57 -8.59 7.90
N PHE A 140 -8.29 -7.49 7.72
CA PHE A 140 -9.50 -7.46 6.91
C PHE A 140 -9.22 -7.76 5.43
N LEU A 141 -8.16 -7.17 4.86
CA LEU A 141 -7.70 -7.46 3.50
C LEU A 141 -7.31 -8.93 3.33
N GLU A 142 -6.63 -9.52 4.33
CA GLU A 142 -6.28 -10.94 4.33
C GLU A 142 -7.52 -11.85 4.38
N ALA A 143 -8.54 -11.49 5.16
CA ALA A 143 -9.80 -12.22 5.23
C ALA A 143 -10.54 -12.20 3.87
N ILE A 144 -10.57 -11.04 3.20
CA ILE A 144 -11.12 -10.92 1.84
C ILE A 144 -10.33 -11.78 0.87
N SER A 145 -8.99 -11.70 0.90
CA SER A 145 -8.10 -12.51 0.07
C SER A 145 -8.40 -14.01 0.19
N LYS A 146 -8.46 -14.53 1.43
CA LYS A 146 -8.77 -15.95 1.68
C LYS A 146 -10.14 -16.35 1.15
N SER A 147 -11.15 -15.49 1.33
CA SER A 147 -12.50 -15.74 0.83
C SER A 147 -12.54 -15.83 -0.70
N GLN A 148 -11.88 -14.90 -1.40
CA GLN A 148 -11.80 -14.91 -2.86
C GLN A 148 -10.99 -16.09 -3.39
N LYS A 149 -9.86 -16.42 -2.75
CA LYS A 149 -9.06 -17.59 -3.10
C LYS A 149 -9.89 -18.88 -3.03
N LYS A 150 -10.62 -19.08 -1.93
CA LYS A 150 -11.51 -20.25 -1.77
C LYS A 150 -12.64 -20.29 -2.82
N ARG A 151 -13.09 -19.14 -3.33
CA ARG A 151 -14.08 -19.07 -4.41
C ARG A 151 -13.47 -19.47 -5.75
N PHE A 152 -12.24 -19.04 -6.01
CA PHE A 152 -11.50 -19.36 -7.23
C PHE A 152 -11.09 -20.85 -7.29
N GLU A 153 -10.56 -21.41 -6.20
CA GLU A 153 -10.22 -22.84 -6.13
C GLU A 153 -11.44 -23.73 -6.41
N ARG A 154 -12.62 -23.34 -5.91
CA ARG A 154 -13.88 -24.04 -6.22
C ARG A 154 -14.23 -23.99 -7.70
N TYR A 155 -14.01 -22.87 -8.37
CA TYR A 155 -14.24 -22.72 -9.81
C TYR A 155 -13.28 -23.57 -10.64
N LEU A 156 -12.00 -23.63 -10.25
CA LEU A 156 -11.02 -24.50 -10.91
C LEU A 156 -11.37 -25.98 -10.76
N ASN A 157 -11.77 -26.43 -9.56
CA ASN A 157 -12.15 -27.83 -9.36
C ASN A 157 -13.35 -28.23 -10.23
N GLN A 158 -14.32 -27.33 -10.43
CA GLN A 158 -15.45 -27.59 -11.32
C GLN A 158 -15.02 -27.73 -12.78
N LEU A 159 -14.07 -26.91 -13.24
CA LEU A 159 -13.50 -27.01 -14.59
C LEU A 159 -12.65 -28.27 -14.82
N GLU A 160 -12.04 -28.83 -13.78
CA GLU A 160 -11.28 -30.08 -13.87
C GLU A 160 -12.18 -31.33 -13.85
N GLU A 161 -13.43 -31.20 -13.37
CA GLU A 161 -14.43 -32.27 -13.33
C GLU A 161 -15.29 -32.36 -14.61
N GLU A 162 -15.29 -31.33 -15.47
CA GLU A 162 -15.88 -31.31 -16.83
C GLU A 162 -14.93 -31.90 -17.90
#